data_AF-A0A6A3M1D4-F1
#
_entry.id   AF-A0A6A3M1D4-F1
#
_cell.length_a   1.000
_cell.length_b   1.000
_cell.length_c   1.000
_cell.angle_alpha   90.00
_cell.angle_beta   90.00
_cell.angle_gamma   90.00
#
_symmetry.space_group_name_H-M   'P 1'
#
loop_
_entity.id
_entity.type
_entity.pdbx_description
1 polymer ?
#
loop_
_entity_poly.entity_id
_entity_poly.type
_entity_poly.pdbx_seq_one_letter_code
_entity_poly.pdbx_strand_id
1 'polypeptide(L)'
;MPSHIKNAVRMIQPFYSENSTVDKARAFWEAFERATVGLDESLRLSAFRECLKGKPGEEWWMYSRIEDFETLRVRFHNQFICLSPLQMIERLKNTKR
;
A
#
# COMPACT_ATOMS: atom_id res chain seq x y z
N MET A 1 -21.35 3.56 5.07
CA MET A 1 -20.50 4.22 4.04
C MET A 1 -21.38 4.79 2.94
N PRO A 2 -21.19 6.06 2.55
CA PRO A 2 -21.83 6.64 1.38
C PRO A 2 -21.52 5.85 0.10
N SER A 3 -22.51 5.64 -0.76
CA SER A 3 -22.43 4.79 -1.97
C SER A 3 -21.38 5.26 -2.99
N HIS A 4 -21.15 6.57 -3.10
CA HIS A 4 -20.15 7.15 -4.00
C HIS A 4 -18.71 6.81 -3.60
N ILE A 5 -18.43 6.73 -2.28
CA ILE A 5 -17.12 6.31 -1.77
C ILE A 5 -16.87 4.83 -2.09
N LYS A 6 -17.90 3.98 -1.93
CA LYS A 6 -17.83 2.57 -2.31
C LYS A 6 -17.51 2.38 -3.81
N ASN A 7 -18.05 3.23 -4.69
CA ASN A 7 -17.76 3.16 -6.11
C ASN A 7 -16.33 3.60 -6.45
N ALA A 8 -15.83 4.68 -5.85
CA ALA A 8 -14.46 5.13 -6.05
C ALA A 8 -13.43 4.09 -5.60
N VAL A 9 -13.66 3.47 -4.43
CA VAL A 9 -12.83 2.38 -3.90
C VAL A 9 -12.89 1.13 -4.79
N ARG A 10 -14.08 0.78 -5.31
CA ARG A 10 -14.24 -0.36 -6.24
C ARG A 10 -13.56 -0.17 -7.60
N MET A 11 -13.23 1.06 -7.98
CA MET A 11 -12.47 1.32 -9.21
C MET A 11 -10.96 1.13 -9.01
N ILE A 12 -10.47 1.04 -7.77
CA ILE A 12 -9.06 0.79 -7.51
C ILE A 12 -8.74 -0.66 -7.88
N GLN A 13 -7.68 -0.83 -8.67
CA GLN A 13 -7.24 -2.16 -9.08
C GLN A 13 -6.78 -2.96 -7.86
N PRO A 14 -7.21 -4.23 -7.71
CA PRO A 14 -6.74 -5.08 -6.62
C PRO A 14 -5.24 -5.33 -6.71
N PHE A 15 -4.58 -5.36 -5.56
CA PHE A 15 -3.17 -5.64 -5.42
C PHE A 15 -2.95 -7.12 -5.10
N TYR A 16 -2.43 -7.88 -6.07
CA TYR A 16 -2.13 -9.30 -5.91
C TYR A 16 -0.70 -9.48 -5.38
N SER A 17 -0.59 -9.84 -4.10
CA SER A 17 0.67 -9.97 -3.37
C SER A 17 1.56 -11.16 -3.79
N GLU A 18 0.98 -12.26 -4.31
CA GLU A 18 1.72 -13.50 -4.63
C GLU A 18 2.76 -13.34 -5.74
N ASN A 19 2.50 -12.45 -6.71
CA ASN A 19 3.35 -12.24 -7.89
C ASN A 19 3.65 -10.75 -8.11
N SER A 20 3.56 -9.94 -7.06
CA SER A 20 3.79 -8.51 -7.14
C SER A 20 5.27 -8.20 -7.27
N THR A 21 5.61 -7.26 -8.14
CA THR A 21 6.95 -6.65 -8.21
C THR A 21 6.95 -5.32 -7.47
N VAL A 22 8.13 -4.84 -7.08
CA VAL A 22 8.30 -3.52 -6.45
C VAL A 22 7.63 -2.41 -7.27
N ASP A 23 7.74 -2.47 -8.59
CA ASP A 23 7.13 -1.48 -9.48
C ASP A 23 5.60 -1.55 -9.48
N LYS A 24 5.01 -2.76 -9.46
CA LYS A 24 3.57 -2.96 -9.32
C LYS A 24 3.05 -2.48 -7.97
N ALA A 25 3.79 -2.75 -6.89
CA ALA A 25 3.47 -2.28 -5.55
C ALA A 25 3.49 -0.75 -5.47
N ARG A 26 4.50 -0.11 -6.06
CA ARG A 26 4.59 1.35 -6.14
C ARG A 26 3.44 1.94 -6.95
N ALA A 27 3.17 1.41 -8.15
CA ALA A 27 2.10 1.89 -9.01
C ALA A 27 0.71 1.75 -8.35
N PHE A 28 0.48 0.62 -7.67
CA PHE A 28 -0.74 0.42 -6.88
C PHE A 28 -0.86 1.45 -5.75
N TRP A 29 0.21 1.66 -4.95
CA TRP A 29 0.18 2.62 -3.85
C TRP A 29 -0.15 4.04 -4.33
N GLU A 30 0.51 4.51 -5.37
CA GLU A 30 0.28 5.84 -5.96
C GLU A 30 -1.17 6.00 -6.44
N ALA A 31 -1.71 5.00 -7.15
CA ALA A 31 -3.08 5.00 -7.62
C ALA A 31 -4.10 4.97 -6.46
N PHE A 32 -3.83 4.14 -5.44
CA PHE A 32 -4.66 4.02 -4.25
C PHE A 32 -4.68 5.31 -3.42
N GLU A 33 -3.52 5.92 -3.20
CA GLU A 33 -3.39 7.18 -2.47
C GLU A 33 -4.19 8.29 -3.18
N ARG A 34 -4.02 8.43 -4.50
CA ARG A 34 -4.74 9.40 -5.34
C ARG A 34 -6.26 9.16 -5.34
N ALA A 35 -6.71 7.92 -5.48
CA ALA A 35 -8.13 7.57 -5.53
C ALA A 35 -8.85 7.79 -4.18
N THR A 36 -8.09 7.83 -3.09
CA THR A 36 -8.64 7.96 -1.74
C THR A 36 -8.35 9.32 -1.09
N VAL A 37 -7.79 10.28 -1.83
CA VAL A 37 -7.57 11.65 -1.33
C VAL A 37 -8.90 12.25 -0.84
N GLY A 38 -8.89 12.79 0.38
CA GLY A 38 -10.07 13.39 1.01
C GLY A 38 -11.03 12.40 1.67
N LEU A 39 -10.73 11.10 1.65
CA LEU A 39 -11.46 10.10 2.45
C LEU A 39 -10.91 10.03 3.87
N ASP A 40 -11.81 9.71 4.81
CA ASP A 40 -11.45 9.39 6.19
C ASP A 40 -10.51 8.18 6.27
N GLU A 41 -9.56 8.20 7.20
CA GLU A 41 -8.55 7.16 7.36
C GLU A 41 -9.15 5.77 7.55
N SER A 42 -10.24 5.64 8.31
CA SER A 42 -10.93 4.36 8.52
C SER A 42 -11.48 3.79 7.21
N LEU A 43 -11.99 4.66 6.33
CA LEU A 43 -12.48 4.29 5.01
C LEU A 43 -11.32 3.88 4.09
N ARG A 44 -10.17 4.55 4.19
CA ARG A 44 -8.95 4.20 3.44
C ARG A 44 -8.43 2.83 3.88
N LEU A 45 -8.34 2.55 5.17
CA LEU A 45 -7.92 1.24 5.67
C LEU A 45 -8.84 0.12 5.19
N SER A 46 -10.16 0.33 5.28
CA SER A 46 -11.16 -0.62 4.80
C SER A 46 -11.04 -0.87 3.29
N ALA A 47 -10.87 0.20 2.51
CA ALA A 47 -10.66 0.14 1.07
C ALA A 47 -9.39 -0.65 0.70
N PHE A 48 -8.30 -0.40 1.41
CA PHE A 48 -7.04 -1.11 1.20
C PHE A 48 -7.22 -2.61 1.47
N ARG A 49 -7.90 -2.97 2.56
CA ARG A 49 -8.16 -4.38 2.90
C ARG A 49 -8.98 -5.08 1.83
N GLU A 50 -9.95 -4.39 1.21
CA GLU A 50 -10.70 -4.95 0.07
C GLU A 50 -9.82 -5.11 -1.19
N CYS A 51 -8.89 -4.19 -1.43
CA CYS A 51 -7.98 -4.21 -2.57
C CYS A 51 -6.84 -5.22 -2.43
N LEU A 52 -6.40 -5.53 -1.21
CA LEU A 52 -5.32 -6.47 -0.94
C LEU A 52 -5.79 -7.91 -1.23
N LYS A 53 -5.14 -8.56 -2.18
CA LYS A 53 -5.41 -9.94 -2.61
C LYS A 53 -4.16 -10.80 -2.56
N GLY A 54 -4.37 -12.10 -2.39
CA GLY A 54 -3.32 -13.10 -2.35
C GLY A 54 -2.85 -13.39 -0.93
N LYS A 55 -2.56 -14.67 -0.70
CA LYS A 55 -2.26 -15.22 0.62
C LYS A 55 -1.18 -14.45 1.41
N PRO A 56 0.01 -14.12 0.86
CA PRO A 56 1.05 -13.44 1.62
C PRO A 56 0.67 -12.01 2.05
N GLY A 57 -0.12 -11.30 1.23
CA GLY A 57 -0.64 -9.99 1.59
C GLY A 57 -1.70 -10.07 2.69
N GLU A 58 -2.58 -11.06 2.64
CA GLU A 58 -3.59 -11.27 3.68
C GLU A 58 -2.99 -11.68 5.02
N GLU A 59 -2.02 -12.61 5.01
CA GLU A 59 -1.28 -13.01 6.21
C GLU A 59 -0.52 -11.80 6.79
N TRP A 60 0.21 -11.06 5.96
CA TRP A 60 0.90 -9.84 6.38
C TRP A 60 -0.07 -8.83 7.03
N TRP A 61 -1.24 -8.62 6.45
CA TRP A 61 -2.25 -7.70 7.00
C TRP A 61 -2.71 -8.13 8.39
N MET A 62 -2.98 -9.42 8.60
CA MET A 62 -3.41 -9.94 9.90
C MET A 62 -2.36 -9.71 10.99
N TYR A 63 -1.07 -9.85 10.67
CA TYR A 63 0.01 -9.73 11.65
C TYR A 63 0.58 -8.30 11.83
N SER A 64 0.35 -7.40 10.88
CA SER A 64 1.00 -6.08 10.86
C SER A 64 0.43 -5.06 11.84
N ARG A 65 -0.72 -5.33 12.48
CA ARG A 65 -1.40 -4.42 13.43
C ARG A 65 -1.44 -2.98 12.92
N ILE A 66 -2.14 -2.77 11.80
CA ILE A 66 -2.28 -1.46 11.17
C ILE A 66 -3.49 -0.75 11.79
N GLU A 67 -3.23 0.30 12.56
CA GLU A 67 -4.26 1.06 13.29
C GLU A 67 -4.61 2.39 12.59
N ASP A 68 -3.70 2.92 11.78
CA ASP A 68 -3.81 4.21 11.12
C ASP A 68 -3.19 4.19 9.71
N PHE A 69 -3.48 5.22 8.91
CA PHE A 69 -3.08 5.29 7.51
C PHE A 69 -1.57 5.47 7.33
N GLU A 70 -0.91 6.18 8.25
CA GLU A 70 0.53 6.39 8.21
C GLU A 70 1.29 5.07 8.47
N THR A 71 0.87 4.31 9.48
CA THR A 71 1.36 2.98 9.78
C THR A 71 1.17 2.04 8.59
N LEU A 72 0.00 2.08 7.94
CA LEU A 72 -0.24 1.33 6.70
C LEU A 72 0.81 1.68 5.64
N ARG A 73 1.01 2.97 5.36
CA ARG A 73 1.96 3.45 4.36
C ARG A 73 3.36 2.93 4.65
N VAL A 74 3.87 3.15 5.86
CA VAL A 74 5.23 2.75 6.24
C VAL A 74 5.41 1.24 6.12
N ARG A 75 4.46 0.46 6.65
CA ARG A 75 4.54 -1.01 6.62
C ARG A 75 4.42 -1.56 5.21
N PHE A 76 3.50 -1.02 4.39
CA PHE A 76 3.31 -1.44 3.00
C PHE A 76 4.56 -1.15 2.18
N HIS A 77 5.11 0.06 2.33
CA HIS A 77 6.36 0.41 1.67
C HIS A 77 7.46 -0.54 2.10
N ASN A 78 7.68 -0.77 3.39
CA ASN A 78 8.72 -1.68 3.87
C ASN A 78 8.57 -3.13 3.38
N GLN A 79 7.35 -3.63 3.23
CA GLN A 79 7.08 -5.01 2.83
C GLN A 79 7.13 -5.22 1.32
N PHE A 80 6.58 -4.28 0.53
CA PHE A 80 6.31 -4.47 -0.89
C PHE A 80 7.06 -3.52 -1.82
N ILE A 81 7.57 -2.38 -1.33
CA ILE A 81 8.23 -1.35 -2.16
C ILE A 81 9.71 -1.19 -1.80
N CYS A 82 10.05 -1.24 -0.52
CA CYS A 82 11.39 -0.99 -0.02
C CYS A 82 12.23 -2.24 -0.26
N LEU A 83 13.23 -2.09 -1.10
CA LEU A 83 14.35 -3.00 -1.16
C LEU A 83 15.14 -2.85 0.15
N SER A 84 15.51 -4.00 0.72
CA SER A 84 16.41 -4.24 1.86
C SER A 84 17.40 -3.09 2.19
N PRO A 85 17.82 -2.88 3.45
CA PRO A 85 18.78 -1.84 3.90
C PRO A 85 19.92 -1.45 2.94
N LEU A 86 20.38 -2.38 2.10
CA LEU A 86 21.32 -2.17 0.99
C LEU A 86 20.88 -1.12 -0.04
N GLN A 87 19.58 -0.97 -0.33
CA GLN A 87 19.09 0.06 -1.25
C GLN A 87 18.89 1.44 -0.63
N MET A 88 18.67 1.51 0.69
CA MET A 88 18.87 2.75 1.44
C MET A 88 20.34 3.18 1.39
N ILE A 89 21.28 2.22 1.45
CA ILE A 89 22.73 2.48 1.33
C ILE A 89 23.10 2.94 -0.10
N GLU A 90 22.58 2.33 -1.16
CA GLU A 90 22.84 2.76 -2.54
C GLU A 90 22.30 4.17 -2.84
N ARG A 91 21.16 4.55 -2.24
CA ARG A 91 20.64 5.93 -2.32
C ARG A 91 21.50 6.91 -1.54
N LEU A 92 21.97 6.56 -0.34
CA LEU A 92 22.94 7.37 0.40
C LEU A 92 24.27 7.54 -0.37
N LYS A 93 24.72 6.51 -1.09
CA LYS A 93 25.93 6.58 -1.94
C LYS A 93 25.75 7.47 -3.18
N ASN A 94 24.55 7.53 -3.76
CA ASN A 94 24.26 8.40 -4.91
C ASN A 94 23.85 9.84 -4.54
N THR A 95 23.78 10.18 -3.25
CA THR A 95 23.44 11.54 -2.79
C THR A 95 24.62 12.27 -2.15
N LYS A 96 25.83 12.13 -2.72
CA LYS A 96 26.94 13.05 -2.47
C LYS A 96 27.79 13.27 -3.73
N ARG A 97 27.55 14.45 -4.32
CA ARG A 97 28.39 15.29 -5.18
C ARG A 97 28.75 14.79 -6.58
#